data_AF-A0A417Y5A9-F1
#
_entry.id   AF-A0A417Y5A9-F1
#
_cell.length_a   1.000
_cell.length_b   1.000
_cell.length_c   1.000
_cell.angle_alpha   90.00
_cell.angle_beta   90.00
_cell.angle_gamma   90.00
#
_symmetry.space_group_name_H-M   'P 1'
#
loop_
_entity.id
_entity.type
_entity.pdbx_description
1 polymer ?
#
loop_
_entity_poly.entity_id
_entity_poly.type
_entity_poly.pdbx_seq_one_letter_code
_entity_poly.pdbx_strand_id
1 'polypeptide(L)'
;MRSIRLRRRPGPGLAQSPVGLFGDADVNNASDLTLPRDLLPVGHRHRAERPLLARRLRAVTHPRFYAAQVGEATLADDVEGAMSHFVSSGMRDGARISGLFNVEIYEERLAERGLKIEPGIDPFLHWVSVGWDERVAPTVLFDEEFYLGRHPDLAGGPEWGFAQYVRAGCYAPGRSPTPFGPNYGGVPAPDARERQDPPLVAGLLHRASNYDLTRTSWLEEGVAAGTAKLAALGSDRMRELVEKAAAIEPLIAETPRERWVSWPPHTHLMVMPTARAEEVRRGLGLARADTVVVVPGGRAVGAGLDAAVSTLRTLEPAATVLVVTTDDPVRPDLDDSAVVVDLSVPWTGFTEHRRLLGLLDLVRGVRPRRVVVARSELGWQLLSSYGTTLRHEMSLAAVLAGGAADTASFEDFQGCFDRLDWVATDTDAYRDDLIARYLLPAAGQARVLGLSDLAAGSLKTVVDWERDRRA
;
A
#
# COMPACT_ATOMS: atom_id res chain seq x y z
N MET A 1 6.42 -37.96 -16.09
CA MET A 1 7.00 -38.05 -17.46
C MET A 1 5.90 -37.92 -18.51
N ARG A 2 5.72 -36.74 -19.10
CA ARG A 2 5.04 -36.58 -20.39
C ARG A 2 5.82 -35.55 -21.19
N SER A 3 6.58 -36.05 -22.15
CA SER A 3 7.35 -35.30 -23.15
C SER A 3 6.40 -34.66 -24.16
N ILE A 4 6.52 -33.37 -24.42
CA ILE A 4 5.94 -32.75 -25.62
C ILE A 4 7.10 -32.27 -26.50
N ARG A 5 7.04 -32.74 -27.76
CA ARG A 5 8.10 -32.75 -28.74
C ARG A 5 8.41 -31.35 -29.28
N LEU A 6 9.70 -31.03 -29.30
CA LEU A 6 10.32 -30.01 -30.14
C LEU A 6 10.01 -30.29 -31.63
N ARG A 7 9.45 -29.31 -32.34
CA ARG A 7 9.52 -29.26 -33.82
C ARG A 7 10.51 -28.16 -34.23
N ARG A 8 11.53 -28.56 -34.99
CA ARG A 8 12.53 -27.69 -35.61
C ARG A 8 12.13 -27.35 -37.06
N ARG A 9 12.17 -26.04 -37.37
CA ARG A 9 12.71 -25.32 -38.57
C ARG A 9 12.02 -25.50 -39.95
N PRO A 10 12.02 -24.46 -40.83
CA PRO A 10 13.24 -23.83 -41.39
C PRO A 10 13.24 -22.28 -41.47
N GLY A 11 14.43 -21.68 -41.64
CA GLY A 11 14.60 -20.30 -42.13
C GLY A 11 15.22 -20.33 -43.54
N PRO A 12 15.78 -19.21 -44.07
CA PRO A 12 15.60 -17.80 -43.73
C PRO A 12 14.98 -17.00 -44.90
N GLY A 13 14.25 -15.92 -44.60
CA GLY A 13 13.73 -14.97 -45.59
C GLY A 13 13.83 -13.57 -45.04
N LEU A 14 14.67 -12.74 -45.68
CA LEU A 14 14.94 -11.35 -45.35
C LEU A 14 13.70 -10.49 -45.53
N ALA A 15 13.17 -9.97 -44.42
CA ALA A 15 12.55 -8.65 -44.32
C ALA A 15 12.55 -8.25 -42.84
N GLN A 16 13.45 -7.36 -42.45
CA GLN A 16 13.45 -6.76 -41.12
C GLN A 16 12.27 -5.79 -41.03
N SER A 17 11.28 -6.13 -40.21
CA SER A 17 10.33 -5.15 -39.67
C SER A 17 10.70 -4.91 -38.21
N PRO A 18 10.73 -3.66 -37.73
CA PRO A 18 10.93 -3.39 -36.31
C PRO A 18 9.74 -3.97 -35.56
N VAL A 19 9.98 -5.04 -34.80
CA VAL A 19 8.97 -5.62 -33.91
C VAL A 19 8.71 -4.59 -32.81
N GLY A 20 7.64 -3.83 -33.00
CA GLY A 20 7.23 -2.76 -32.09
C GLY A 20 6.60 -3.30 -30.80
N LEU A 21 6.65 -2.45 -29.77
CA LEU A 21 5.98 -2.50 -28.46
C LEU A 21 4.56 -3.10 -28.37
N PHE A 22 3.86 -3.20 -29.48
CA PHE A 22 2.43 -3.50 -29.56
C PHE A 22 2.21 -4.58 -30.62
N GLY A 23 1.93 -5.81 -30.18
CA GLY A 23 1.44 -6.85 -31.09
C GLY A 23 0.06 -6.47 -31.64
N ASP A 24 -0.25 -6.99 -32.83
CA ASP A 24 -1.49 -6.77 -33.62
C ASP A 24 -2.82 -7.15 -32.91
N ALA A 25 -2.83 -7.36 -31.59
CA ALA A 25 -4.02 -7.74 -30.82
C ALA A 25 -4.72 -6.56 -30.11
N ASP A 26 -4.06 -5.42 -29.92
CA ASP A 26 -4.63 -4.22 -29.26
C ASP A 26 -5.15 -3.17 -30.27
N VAL A 27 -5.75 -3.62 -31.39
CA VAL A 27 -6.04 -2.79 -32.57
C VAL A 27 -7.23 -1.81 -32.37
N ASN A 28 -8.00 -1.92 -31.28
CA ASN A 28 -9.30 -1.22 -31.16
C ASN A 28 -9.38 -0.05 -30.17
N ASN A 29 -8.27 0.50 -29.66
CA ASN A 29 -8.34 1.64 -28.73
C ASN A 29 -7.31 2.73 -29.07
N ALA A 30 -7.40 3.26 -30.30
CA ALA A 30 -6.63 4.44 -30.70
C ALA A 30 -7.17 5.66 -29.95
N SER A 31 -6.36 6.24 -29.07
CA SER A 31 -6.64 7.52 -28.42
C SER A 31 -6.89 8.60 -29.48
N ASP A 32 -8.01 9.35 -29.38
CA ASP A 32 -8.33 10.49 -30.26
C ASP A 32 -7.37 11.69 -30.09
N LEU A 33 -6.42 11.60 -29.15
CA LEU A 33 -5.44 12.64 -28.87
C LEU A 33 -4.49 12.85 -30.05
N THR A 34 -4.71 13.93 -30.80
CA THR A 34 -3.91 14.24 -31.99
C THR A 34 -2.80 15.23 -31.64
N LEU A 35 -1.60 14.73 -31.29
CA LEU A 35 -0.44 15.57 -30.91
C LEU A 35 -0.10 16.64 -31.97
N PRO A 36 -0.17 17.95 -31.66
CA PRO A 36 0.15 19.01 -32.61
C PRO A 36 1.53 18.83 -33.27
N ARG A 37 1.63 19.11 -34.58
CA ARG A 37 2.83 18.84 -35.40
C ARG A 37 4.03 19.67 -34.96
N ASP A 38 3.77 20.88 -34.50
CA ASP A 38 4.73 21.86 -34.02
C ASP A 38 5.46 21.43 -32.75
N LEU A 39 4.83 20.59 -31.92
CA LEU A 39 5.40 20.07 -30.68
C LEU A 39 6.38 18.91 -30.88
N LEU A 40 6.49 18.37 -32.09
CA LEU A 40 7.36 17.23 -32.42
C LEU A 40 8.65 17.68 -33.13
N PRO A 41 9.78 16.98 -32.89
CA PRO A 41 11.02 17.16 -33.63
C PRO A 41 10.80 17.09 -35.15
N VAL A 42 11.58 17.85 -35.92
CA VAL A 42 11.35 18.05 -37.37
C VAL A 42 11.25 16.73 -38.14
N GLY A 43 12.09 15.74 -37.79
CA GLY A 43 12.09 14.40 -38.41
C GLY A 43 10.84 13.55 -38.11
N HIS A 44 10.15 13.82 -37.00
CA HIS A 44 9.04 13.00 -36.50
C HIS A 44 7.66 13.65 -36.70
N ARG A 45 7.59 14.69 -37.53
CA ARG A 45 6.34 15.42 -37.86
C ARG A 45 5.42 14.64 -38.82
N HIS A 46 5.82 13.46 -39.28
CA HIS A 46 5.09 12.69 -40.27
C HIS A 46 3.80 12.08 -39.70
N ARG A 47 2.68 12.19 -40.45
CA ARG A 47 1.36 11.75 -39.96
C ARG A 47 1.30 10.25 -39.61
N ALA A 48 2.10 9.43 -40.29
CA ALA A 48 2.13 7.97 -40.06
C ALA A 48 2.78 7.56 -38.72
N GLU A 49 3.65 8.40 -38.13
CA GLU A 49 4.32 8.10 -36.85
C GLU A 49 3.49 8.56 -35.65
N ARG A 50 2.58 9.53 -35.83
CA ARG A 50 1.75 10.10 -34.76
C ARG A 50 0.93 9.06 -33.97
N PRO A 51 0.30 8.03 -34.58
CA PRO A 51 -0.40 6.99 -33.82
C PRO A 51 0.55 6.18 -32.92
N LEU A 52 1.77 5.90 -33.38
CA LEU A 52 2.78 5.20 -32.58
C LEU A 52 3.22 6.08 -31.39
N LEU A 53 3.46 7.38 -31.64
CA LEU A 53 3.83 8.34 -30.60
C LEU A 53 2.73 8.51 -29.56
N ALA A 54 1.46 8.61 -29.98
CA ALA A 54 0.32 8.66 -29.08
C ALA A 54 0.20 7.40 -28.21
N ARG A 55 0.42 6.21 -28.79
CA ARG A 55 0.46 4.95 -28.04
C ARG A 55 1.60 4.91 -27.02
N ARG A 56 2.81 5.36 -27.40
CA ARG A 56 3.95 5.45 -26.47
C ARG A 56 3.64 6.41 -25.33
N LEU A 57 3.20 7.63 -25.65
CA LEU A 57 2.76 8.65 -24.70
C LEU A 57 1.78 8.06 -23.70
N ARG A 58 0.70 7.43 -24.18
CA ARG A 58 -0.30 6.78 -23.35
C ARG A 58 0.32 5.72 -22.44
N ALA A 59 1.21 4.86 -22.95
CA ALA A 59 1.81 3.78 -22.17
C ALA A 59 2.69 4.24 -20.99
N VAL A 60 3.22 5.47 -21.05
CA VAL A 60 4.11 6.02 -20.02
C VAL A 60 3.45 7.10 -19.16
N THR A 61 2.21 7.48 -19.44
CA THR A 61 1.44 8.44 -18.63
C THR A 61 1.11 7.82 -17.27
N HIS A 62 1.32 8.58 -16.20
CA HIS A 62 0.97 8.18 -14.84
C HIS A 62 0.01 9.22 -14.24
N PRO A 63 -1.32 9.06 -14.39
CA PRO A 63 -2.28 10.13 -14.12
C PRO A 63 -2.26 10.58 -12.66
N ARG A 64 -2.15 9.63 -11.71
CA ARG A 64 -2.07 9.94 -10.28
C ARG A 64 -0.81 10.74 -9.90
N PHE A 65 0.32 10.47 -10.56
CA PHE A 65 1.56 11.23 -10.37
C PHE A 65 1.45 12.65 -10.93
N TYR A 66 0.81 12.78 -12.09
CA TYR A 66 0.59 14.07 -12.74
C TYR A 66 -0.43 14.94 -11.97
N ALA A 67 -1.55 14.36 -11.56
CA ALA A 67 -2.58 15.01 -10.75
C ALA A 67 -2.02 15.59 -9.44
N ALA A 68 -1.10 14.87 -8.79
CA ALA A 68 -0.44 15.33 -7.57
C ALA A 68 0.47 16.56 -7.79
N GLN A 69 1.01 16.75 -8.99
CA GLN A 69 1.82 17.92 -9.34
C GLN A 69 0.96 19.14 -9.64
N VAL A 70 -0.09 18.97 -10.43
CA VAL A 70 -0.96 20.09 -10.88
C VAL A 70 -2.01 20.47 -9.83
N GLY A 71 -2.26 19.62 -8.84
CA GLY A 71 -3.27 19.84 -7.80
C GLY A 71 -4.71 19.53 -8.24
N GLU A 72 -4.88 18.87 -9.39
CA GLU A 72 -6.19 18.50 -9.94
C GLU A 72 -6.48 17.01 -9.73
N ALA A 73 -7.15 16.69 -8.62
CA ALA A 73 -7.46 15.32 -8.23
C ALA A 73 -8.33 14.57 -9.25
N THR A 74 -9.11 15.28 -10.08
CA THR A 74 -9.98 14.69 -11.12
C THR A 74 -9.19 13.97 -12.21
N LEU A 75 -7.91 14.32 -12.41
CA LEU A 75 -7.05 13.70 -13.41
C LEU A 75 -6.44 12.37 -12.92
N ALA A 76 -6.58 12.03 -11.64
CA ALA A 76 -5.84 10.91 -11.03
C ALA A 76 -6.22 9.52 -11.60
N ASP A 77 -7.43 9.38 -12.12
CA ASP A 77 -7.95 8.13 -12.71
C ASP A 77 -8.31 8.29 -14.20
N ASP A 78 -7.94 9.43 -14.82
CA ASP A 78 -8.22 9.74 -16.23
C ASP A 78 -6.93 9.96 -17.03
N VAL A 79 -6.53 8.90 -17.76
CA VAL A 79 -5.33 8.91 -18.62
C VAL A 79 -5.45 9.92 -19.75
N GLU A 80 -6.60 9.97 -20.43
CA GLU A 80 -6.79 10.82 -21.61
C GLU A 80 -6.93 12.28 -21.19
N GLY A 81 -7.62 12.54 -20.06
CA GLY A 81 -7.67 13.84 -19.42
C GLY A 81 -6.28 14.34 -19.01
N ALA A 82 -5.48 13.49 -18.35
CA ALA A 82 -4.12 13.84 -17.96
C ALA A 82 -3.23 14.15 -19.18
N MET A 83 -3.32 13.37 -20.26
CA MET A 83 -2.60 13.64 -21.51
C MET A 83 -3.04 14.95 -22.17
N SER A 84 -4.35 15.20 -22.21
CA SER A 84 -4.91 16.44 -22.78
C SER A 84 -4.47 17.67 -22.00
N HIS A 85 -4.52 17.59 -20.67
CA HIS A 85 -4.08 18.66 -19.76
C HIS A 85 -2.56 18.89 -19.85
N PHE A 86 -1.77 17.82 -19.96
CA PHE A 86 -0.33 17.93 -20.14
C PHE A 86 0.05 18.65 -21.43
N VAL A 87 -0.56 18.28 -22.56
CA VAL A 87 -0.30 18.91 -23.86
C VAL A 87 -0.84 20.35 -23.91
N SER A 88 -1.91 20.66 -23.19
CA SER A 88 -2.52 21.99 -23.23
C SER A 88 -1.86 22.99 -22.28
N SER A 89 -1.43 22.57 -21.09
CA SER A 89 -0.80 23.42 -20.05
C SER A 89 0.46 22.81 -19.45
N GLY A 90 0.39 21.54 -19.02
CA GLY A 90 1.43 20.93 -18.17
C GLY A 90 2.86 21.00 -18.69
N MET A 91 3.06 20.83 -20.00
CA MET A 91 4.39 20.94 -20.62
C MET A 91 4.99 22.35 -20.51
N ARG A 92 4.17 23.41 -20.50
CA ARG A 92 4.64 24.79 -20.31
C ARG A 92 4.98 25.08 -18.86
N ASP A 93 4.28 24.41 -17.94
CA ASP A 93 4.46 24.54 -16.50
C ASP A 93 5.61 23.66 -15.98
N GLY A 94 6.29 22.91 -16.86
CA GLY A 94 7.41 22.02 -16.51
C GLY A 94 6.99 20.75 -15.76
N ALA A 95 5.70 20.40 -15.76
CA ALA A 95 5.18 19.25 -15.05
C ALA A 95 5.61 17.92 -15.69
N ARG A 96 5.90 16.90 -14.87
CA ARG A 96 6.26 15.56 -15.33
C ARG A 96 5.00 14.70 -15.45
N ILE A 97 4.58 14.36 -16.66
CA ILE A 97 3.42 13.47 -16.85
C ILE A 97 3.70 12.01 -16.41
N SER A 98 4.98 11.64 -16.27
CA SER A 98 5.41 10.27 -15.98
C SER A 98 6.39 10.20 -14.81
N GLY A 99 6.12 9.31 -13.86
CA GLY A 99 7.08 8.95 -12.80
C GLY A 99 8.29 8.16 -13.32
N LEU A 100 8.24 7.68 -14.57
CA LEU A 100 9.35 6.99 -15.23
C LEU A 100 10.25 7.90 -16.05
N PHE A 101 9.96 9.20 -16.12
CA PHE A 101 10.73 10.18 -16.89
C PHE A 101 11.23 11.29 -15.98
N ASN A 102 12.53 11.58 -16.01
CA ASN A 102 13.15 12.70 -15.33
C ASN A 102 13.93 13.55 -16.36
N VAL A 103 13.59 14.84 -16.43
CA VAL A 103 14.18 15.78 -17.40
C VAL A 103 15.70 15.88 -17.20
N GLU A 104 16.16 16.10 -15.96
CA GLU A 104 17.56 16.33 -15.63
C GLU A 104 18.41 15.10 -16.02
N ILE A 105 17.93 13.89 -15.69
CA ILE A 105 18.61 12.63 -16.03
C ILE A 105 18.60 12.35 -17.53
N TYR A 106 17.49 12.65 -18.20
CA TYR A 106 17.38 12.43 -19.65
C TYR A 106 18.34 13.33 -20.43
N GLU A 107 18.42 14.62 -20.07
CA GLU A 107 19.34 15.58 -20.68
C GLU A 107 20.82 15.20 -20.44
N GLU A 108 21.16 14.77 -19.23
CA GLU A 108 22.50 14.25 -18.91
C GLU A 108 22.87 13.07 -19.81
N ARG A 109 22.00 12.05 -19.91
CA ARG A 109 22.24 10.85 -20.73
C ARG A 109 22.25 11.13 -22.23
N LEU A 110 21.49 12.12 -22.69
CA LEU A 110 21.57 12.57 -24.09
C LEU A 110 22.93 13.22 -24.37
N ALA A 111 23.40 14.09 -23.47
CA ALA A 111 24.67 14.79 -23.61
C ALA A 111 25.86 13.82 -23.64
N GLU A 112 25.85 12.77 -22.80
CA GLU A 112 26.83 11.67 -22.82
C GLU A 112 26.92 10.97 -24.18
N ARG A 113 25.80 10.92 -24.92
CA ARG A 113 25.72 10.31 -26.26
C ARG A 113 25.92 11.31 -27.40
N GLY A 114 26.19 12.58 -27.09
CA GLY A 114 26.37 13.64 -28.08
C GLY A 114 25.08 14.08 -28.79
N LEU A 115 23.92 13.73 -28.25
CA LEU A 115 22.60 14.14 -28.74
C LEU A 115 22.13 15.40 -28.00
N LYS A 116 21.25 16.19 -28.64
CA LYS A 116 20.67 17.40 -28.04
C LYS A 116 19.20 17.51 -28.41
N ILE A 117 18.42 18.07 -27.49
CA ILE A 117 17.01 18.39 -27.72
C ILE A 117 16.95 19.65 -28.61
N GLU A 118 16.11 19.64 -29.65
CA GLU A 118 15.93 20.82 -30.47
C GLU A 118 15.26 21.98 -29.69
N PRO A 119 15.65 23.25 -29.96
CA PRO A 119 15.05 24.39 -29.28
C PRO A 119 13.53 24.44 -29.42
N GLY A 120 12.83 24.62 -28.30
CA GLY A 120 11.37 24.72 -28.26
C GLY A 120 10.62 23.39 -28.29
N ILE A 121 11.33 22.26 -28.29
CA ILE A 121 10.73 20.94 -28.09
C ILE A 121 10.78 20.58 -26.60
N ASP A 122 9.65 20.10 -26.09
CA ASP A 122 9.55 19.59 -24.72
C ASP A 122 10.41 18.31 -24.54
N PRO A 123 11.22 18.20 -23.47
CA PRO A 123 12.10 17.04 -23.25
C PRO A 123 11.39 15.70 -23.23
N PHE A 124 10.16 15.64 -22.70
CA PHE A 124 9.39 14.41 -22.64
C PHE A 124 8.88 14.01 -24.03
N LEU A 125 8.40 14.96 -24.83
CA LEU A 125 8.02 14.70 -26.23
C LEU A 125 9.23 14.30 -27.09
N HIS A 126 10.38 14.93 -26.88
CA HIS A 126 11.64 14.51 -27.51
C HIS A 126 12.00 13.08 -27.11
N TRP A 127 11.84 12.71 -25.84
CA TRP A 127 12.12 11.36 -25.40
C TRP A 127 11.19 10.32 -26.02
N VAL A 128 9.88 10.55 -26.05
CA VAL A 128 8.91 9.61 -26.64
C VAL A 128 9.13 9.40 -28.15
N SER A 129 9.64 10.43 -28.83
CA SER A 129 9.89 10.40 -30.28
C SER A 129 11.29 9.92 -30.67
N VAL A 130 12.34 10.49 -30.08
CA VAL A 130 13.75 10.22 -30.42
C VAL A 130 14.40 9.32 -29.36
N GLY A 131 14.32 9.72 -28.08
CA GLY A 131 15.01 9.03 -26.98
C GLY A 131 14.62 7.56 -26.82
N TRP A 132 13.37 7.23 -27.13
CA TRP A 132 12.86 5.87 -27.09
C TRP A 132 13.54 4.97 -28.13
N ASP A 133 13.69 5.46 -29.37
CA ASP A 133 14.31 4.70 -30.46
C ASP A 133 15.84 4.63 -30.30
N GLU A 134 16.43 5.69 -29.72
CA GLU A 134 17.84 5.72 -29.31
C GLU A 134 18.14 4.90 -28.04
N ARG A 135 17.14 4.25 -27.43
CA ARG A 135 17.29 3.44 -26.21
C ARG A 135 17.96 4.21 -25.07
N VAL A 136 17.54 5.46 -24.87
CA VAL A 136 17.99 6.31 -23.78
C VAL A 136 16.98 6.19 -22.64
N ALA A 137 17.36 5.47 -21.58
CA ALA A 137 16.54 5.39 -20.38
C ALA A 137 16.47 6.80 -19.73
N PRO A 138 15.29 7.35 -19.41
CA PRO A 138 15.17 8.73 -18.93
C PRO A 138 15.17 8.84 -17.40
N THR A 139 15.47 7.75 -16.67
CA THR A 139 15.40 7.73 -15.21
C THR A 139 16.52 6.87 -14.62
N VAL A 140 17.00 7.25 -13.43
CA VAL A 140 17.91 6.44 -12.60
C VAL A 140 17.19 5.26 -11.92
N LEU A 141 15.86 5.26 -11.93
CA LEU A 141 15.05 4.20 -11.32
C LEU A 141 15.04 2.90 -12.13
N PHE A 142 15.74 2.86 -13.27
CA PHE A 142 15.92 1.68 -14.09
C PHE A 142 17.39 1.53 -14.52
N ASP A 143 17.93 0.35 -14.27
CA ASP A 143 19.25 -0.10 -14.71
C ASP A 143 19.07 -1.29 -15.65
N GLU A 144 19.39 -1.10 -16.93
CA GLU A 144 19.18 -2.12 -17.95
C GLU A 144 20.07 -3.34 -17.74
N GLU A 145 21.34 -3.15 -17.39
CA GLU A 145 22.28 -4.24 -17.21
C GLU A 145 21.87 -5.10 -16.02
N PHE A 146 21.50 -4.47 -14.91
CA PHE A 146 20.98 -5.16 -13.74
C PHE A 146 19.68 -5.90 -14.04
N TYR A 147 18.71 -5.23 -14.68
CA TYR A 147 17.39 -5.79 -14.94
C TYR A 147 17.48 -7.02 -15.86
N LEU A 148 18.23 -6.94 -16.96
CA LEU A 148 18.42 -8.06 -17.88
C LEU A 148 19.30 -9.16 -17.27
N GLY A 149 20.30 -8.81 -16.46
CA GLY A 149 21.15 -9.78 -15.75
C GLY A 149 20.36 -10.63 -14.75
N ARG A 150 19.38 -10.03 -14.07
CA ARG A 150 18.47 -10.74 -13.14
C ARG A 150 17.40 -11.56 -13.86
N HIS A 151 17.15 -11.25 -15.12
CA HIS A 151 16.08 -11.83 -15.92
C HIS A 151 16.58 -12.33 -17.28
N PRO A 152 17.38 -13.42 -17.30
CA PRO A 152 17.92 -13.96 -18.55
C PRO A 152 16.82 -14.42 -19.53
N ASP A 153 15.62 -14.70 -19.03
CA ASP A 153 14.40 -14.98 -19.82
C ASP A 153 14.02 -13.82 -20.75
N LEU A 154 14.38 -12.59 -20.37
CA LEU A 154 14.06 -11.35 -21.07
C LEU A 154 15.20 -10.84 -21.97
N ALA A 155 16.45 -11.22 -21.66
CA ALA A 155 17.65 -10.74 -22.33
C ALA A 155 17.76 -11.18 -23.81
N GLY A 156 17.08 -12.26 -24.21
CA GLY A 156 17.08 -12.77 -25.59
C GLY A 156 16.00 -12.18 -26.51
N GLY A 157 15.17 -11.25 -26.02
CA GLY A 157 14.08 -10.65 -26.79
C GLY A 157 14.55 -9.53 -27.74
N PRO A 158 13.79 -9.26 -28.83
CA PRO A 158 14.08 -8.12 -29.72
C PRO A 158 13.71 -6.75 -29.11
N GLU A 159 12.91 -6.75 -28.03
CA GLU A 159 12.40 -5.56 -27.35
C GLU A 159 13.44 -4.99 -26.37
N TRP A 160 13.64 -3.68 -26.36
CA TRP A 160 14.54 -2.98 -25.43
C TRP A 160 14.18 -3.24 -23.96
N GLY A 161 15.14 -3.42 -23.05
CA GLY A 161 14.88 -3.84 -21.68
C GLY A 161 13.96 -2.89 -20.91
N PHE A 162 14.13 -1.58 -21.10
CA PHE A 162 13.25 -0.58 -20.52
C PHE A 162 11.82 -0.68 -21.06
N ALA A 163 11.65 -0.90 -22.38
CA ALA A 163 10.34 -1.09 -23.00
C ALA A 163 9.58 -2.29 -22.40
N GLN A 164 10.28 -3.41 -22.21
CA GLN A 164 9.73 -4.59 -21.53
C GLN A 164 9.32 -4.28 -20.08
N TYR A 165 10.13 -3.49 -19.38
CA TYR A 165 9.83 -3.06 -18.03
C TYR A 165 8.58 -2.18 -17.95
N VAL A 166 8.44 -1.17 -18.81
CA VAL A 166 7.23 -0.32 -18.87
C VAL A 166 5.99 -1.14 -19.19
N ARG A 167 6.09 -2.09 -20.14
CA ARG A 167 4.95 -2.88 -20.60
C ARG A 167 4.44 -3.88 -19.57
N ALA A 168 5.34 -4.49 -18.79
CA ALA A 168 4.99 -5.59 -17.89
C ALA A 168 5.81 -5.64 -16.60
N GLY A 169 7.11 -5.30 -16.65
CA GLY A 169 8.01 -5.44 -15.51
C GLY A 169 7.59 -4.60 -14.29
N CYS A 170 7.19 -3.34 -14.49
CA CYS A 170 6.77 -2.45 -13.41
C CYS A 170 5.45 -2.88 -12.72
N TYR A 171 4.67 -3.77 -13.35
CA TYR A 171 3.44 -4.35 -12.80
C TYR A 171 3.59 -5.81 -12.35
N ALA A 172 4.79 -6.38 -12.46
CA ALA A 172 5.04 -7.77 -12.07
C ALA A 172 5.62 -7.85 -10.65
N PRO A 173 5.10 -8.73 -9.78
CA PRO A 173 5.64 -8.90 -8.45
C PRO A 173 7.08 -9.45 -8.52
N GLY A 174 7.99 -8.87 -7.73
CA GLY A 174 9.36 -9.34 -7.60
C GLY A 174 10.30 -9.03 -8.76
N ARG A 175 9.87 -8.25 -9.76
CA ARG A 175 10.78 -7.68 -10.77
C ARG A 175 11.41 -6.41 -10.18
N SER A 176 12.73 -6.42 -10.01
CA SER A 176 13.48 -5.27 -9.49
C SER A 176 14.19 -4.56 -10.64
N PRO A 177 13.89 -3.26 -10.90
CA PRO A 177 14.54 -2.52 -11.97
C PRO A 177 15.96 -2.06 -11.63
N THR A 178 16.34 -2.06 -10.35
CA THR A 178 17.68 -1.68 -9.88
C THR A 178 18.10 -2.54 -8.67
N PRO A 179 19.38 -2.48 -8.27
CA PRO A 179 19.87 -3.14 -7.05
C PRO A 179 19.20 -2.67 -5.75
N PHE A 180 18.48 -1.54 -5.77
CA PHE A 180 17.99 -0.87 -4.56
C PHE A 180 16.59 -1.30 -4.09
N GLY A 181 15.90 -2.17 -4.83
CA GLY A 181 14.69 -2.84 -4.35
C GLY A 181 13.59 -3.06 -5.39
N PRO A 182 12.54 -3.83 -5.03
CA PRO A 182 11.45 -4.20 -5.93
C PRO A 182 10.46 -3.04 -6.13
N ASN A 183 10.29 -2.58 -7.37
CA ASN A 183 9.32 -1.58 -7.87
C ASN A 183 9.06 -0.33 -6.98
N TYR A 184 9.93 -0.05 -6.00
CA TYR A 184 9.93 1.09 -5.06
C TYR A 184 8.65 1.37 -4.24
N GLY A 185 7.56 0.64 -4.47
CA GLY A 185 6.30 0.72 -3.72
C GLY A 185 5.66 -0.64 -3.41
N GLY A 186 6.41 -1.74 -3.58
CA GLY A 186 5.99 -3.08 -3.18
C GLY A 186 5.21 -3.85 -4.25
N VAL A 187 4.20 -4.61 -3.81
CA VAL A 187 3.41 -5.50 -4.67
C VAL A 187 2.35 -4.67 -5.42
N PRO A 188 2.27 -4.77 -6.75
CA PRO A 188 1.25 -4.05 -7.52
C PRO A 188 -0.16 -4.48 -7.14
N ALA A 189 -1.08 -3.51 -7.08
CA ALA A 189 -2.51 -3.78 -6.93
C ALA A 189 -3.03 -4.57 -8.15
N PRO A 190 -4.08 -5.41 -8.00
CA PRO A 190 -4.61 -6.21 -9.11
C PRO A 190 -5.00 -5.38 -10.35
N ASP A 191 -5.47 -4.16 -10.14
CA ASP A 191 -5.92 -3.18 -11.13
C ASP A 191 -4.88 -2.09 -11.45
N ALA A 192 -3.66 -2.19 -10.90
CA ALA A 192 -2.60 -1.18 -11.07
C ALA A 192 -2.27 -0.92 -12.55
N ARG A 193 -2.34 -1.96 -13.38
CA ARG A 193 -2.08 -1.85 -14.83
C ARG A 193 -3.19 -1.10 -15.56
N GLU A 194 -4.44 -1.29 -15.16
CA GLU A 194 -5.61 -0.64 -15.78
C GLU A 194 -5.61 0.86 -15.49
N ARG A 195 -5.16 1.25 -14.29
CA ARG A 195 -5.02 2.66 -13.85
C ARG A 195 -3.71 3.32 -14.26
N GLN A 196 -2.78 2.57 -14.86
CA GLN A 196 -1.41 3.02 -15.11
C GLN A 196 -0.74 3.57 -13.84
N ASP A 197 -0.88 2.86 -12.73
CA ASP A 197 -0.35 3.21 -11.42
C ASP A 197 0.64 2.14 -10.93
N PRO A 198 1.84 2.05 -11.54
CA PRO A 198 2.85 1.10 -11.09
C PRO A 198 3.30 1.45 -9.66
N PRO A 199 3.76 0.47 -8.86
CA PRO A 199 4.13 0.70 -7.46
C PRO A 199 5.15 1.82 -7.27
N LEU A 200 5.98 2.10 -8.28
CA LEU A 200 6.95 3.21 -8.24
C LEU A 200 6.27 4.56 -8.00
N VAL A 201 5.05 4.77 -8.51
CA VAL A 201 4.28 6.01 -8.31
C VAL A 201 3.94 6.19 -6.84
N ALA A 202 3.57 5.11 -6.14
CA ALA A 202 3.34 5.16 -4.70
C ALA A 202 4.62 5.54 -3.93
N GLY A 203 5.77 5.01 -4.35
CA GLY A 203 7.08 5.38 -3.81
C GLY A 203 7.41 6.86 -4.01
N LEU A 204 7.21 7.38 -5.22
CA LEU A 204 7.41 8.80 -5.54
C LEU A 204 6.49 9.71 -4.71
N LEU A 205 5.22 9.33 -4.55
CA LEU A 205 4.22 10.14 -3.84
C LEU A 205 4.34 10.08 -2.31
N HIS A 206 5.01 9.08 -1.74
CA HIS A 206 5.12 8.88 -0.28
C HIS A 206 5.65 10.12 0.47
N ARG A 207 6.51 10.94 -0.15
CA ARG A 207 7.05 12.18 0.42
C ARG A 207 6.82 13.40 -0.47
N ALA A 208 5.79 13.36 -1.31
CA ALA A 208 5.45 14.45 -2.22
C ALA A 208 5.31 15.81 -1.53
N SER A 209 4.83 15.85 -0.29
CA SER A 209 4.71 17.12 0.48
C SER A 209 6.04 17.79 0.81
N ASN A 210 7.16 17.04 0.75
CA ASN A 210 8.48 17.54 1.10
C ASN A 210 9.36 17.80 -0.13
N TYR A 211 8.87 17.49 -1.34
CA TYR A 211 9.66 17.51 -2.57
C TYR A 211 8.88 18.19 -3.69
N ASP A 212 9.60 18.92 -4.53
CA ASP A 212 9.07 19.40 -5.81
C ASP A 212 9.05 18.22 -6.80
N LEU A 213 7.86 17.70 -7.07
CA LEU A 213 7.65 16.55 -7.96
C LEU A 213 7.99 16.87 -9.43
N THR A 214 8.15 18.13 -9.82
CA THR A 214 8.59 18.51 -11.17
C THR A 214 10.09 18.29 -11.38
N ARG A 215 10.84 18.15 -10.29
CA ARG A 215 12.29 17.95 -10.26
C ARG A 215 12.65 16.54 -9.83
N THR A 216 13.93 16.30 -9.57
CA THR A 216 14.43 15.03 -9.03
C THR A 216 13.81 14.74 -7.66
N SER A 217 13.19 13.57 -7.55
CA SER A 217 12.49 13.11 -6.35
C SER A 217 13.43 12.46 -5.33
N TRP A 218 12.97 12.35 -4.09
CA TRP A 218 13.69 11.67 -2.99
C TRP A 218 14.15 10.25 -3.35
N LEU A 219 13.34 9.54 -4.14
CA LEU A 219 13.61 8.18 -4.55
C LEU A 219 14.75 8.13 -5.58
N GLU A 220 14.72 9.06 -6.54
CA GLU A 220 15.77 9.22 -7.55
C GLU A 220 17.10 9.65 -6.90
N GLU A 221 17.07 10.59 -5.95
CA GLU A 221 18.24 10.96 -5.14
C GLU A 221 18.80 9.76 -4.37
N GLY A 222 17.92 8.96 -3.76
CA GLY A 222 18.29 7.76 -3.01
C GLY A 222 18.98 6.72 -3.88
N VAL A 223 18.43 6.45 -5.07
CA VAL A 223 19.03 5.54 -6.04
C VAL A 223 20.35 6.10 -6.56
N ALA A 224 20.44 7.38 -6.94
CA ALA A 224 21.67 8.00 -7.39
C ALA A 224 22.79 7.92 -6.33
N ALA A 225 22.47 8.25 -5.07
CA ALA A 225 23.41 8.14 -3.95
C ALA A 225 23.83 6.69 -3.67
N GLY A 226 22.89 5.75 -3.79
CA GLY A 226 23.15 4.32 -3.71
C GLY A 226 24.11 3.85 -4.82
N THR A 227 23.86 4.25 -6.06
CA THR A 227 24.67 3.88 -7.23
C THR A 227 26.08 4.42 -7.08
N ALA A 228 26.25 5.67 -6.64
CA ALA A 228 27.56 6.26 -6.38
C ALA A 228 28.34 5.48 -5.29
N LYS A 229 27.65 5.02 -4.23
CA LYS A 229 28.27 4.17 -3.20
C LYS A 229 28.66 2.80 -3.73
N LEU A 230 27.81 2.15 -4.54
CA LEU A 230 28.13 0.87 -5.18
C LEU A 230 29.31 0.99 -6.15
N ALA A 231 29.37 2.07 -6.94
CA ALA A 231 30.49 2.33 -7.84
C ALA A 231 31.83 2.44 -7.09
N ALA A 232 31.84 3.04 -5.89
CA ALA A 232 33.04 3.07 -5.05
C ALA A 232 33.49 1.67 -4.59
N LEU A 233 32.56 0.76 -4.33
CA LEU A 233 32.87 -0.65 -4.03
C LEU A 233 33.41 -1.41 -5.25
N GLY A 234 33.06 -0.98 -6.46
CA GLY A 234 33.59 -1.52 -7.71
C GLY A 234 34.95 -0.95 -8.13
N SER A 235 35.56 -0.04 -7.36
CA SER A 235 36.84 0.60 -7.70
C SER A 235 38.01 -0.39 -7.71
N ASP A 236 39.04 -0.13 -8.51
CA ASP A 236 40.23 -1.00 -8.60
C ASP A 236 40.88 -1.20 -7.23
N ARG A 237 40.96 -0.13 -6.42
CA ARG A 237 41.44 -0.20 -5.04
C ARG A 237 40.61 -1.16 -4.17
N MET A 238 39.29 -1.14 -4.29
CA MET A 238 38.43 -2.05 -3.53
C MET A 238 38.61 -3.49 -4.01
N ARG A 239 38.72 -3.72 -5.32
CA ARG A 239 39.00 -5.05 -5.87
C ARG A 239 40.32 -5.61 -5.34
N GLU A 240 41.39 -4.82 -5.33
CA GLU A 240 42.68 -5.23 -4.73
C GLU A 240 42.56 -5.56 -3.24
N LEU A 241 41.78 -4.78 -2.48
CA LEU A 241 41.56 -5.04 -1.06
C LEU A 241 40.77 -6.34 -0.84
N VAL A 242 39.73 -6.58 -1.65
CA VAL A 242 38.94 -7.82 -1.62
C VAL A 242 39.80 -9.02 -2.00
N GLU A 243 40.65 -8.91 -3.02
CA GLU A 243 41.60 -9.97 -3.42
C GLU A 243 42.58 -10.30 -2.30
N LYS A 244 43.17 -9.28 -1.65
CA LYS A 244 44.05 -9.46 -0.50
C LYS A 244 43.32 -10.12 0.68
N ALA A 245 42.08 -9.74 0.93
CA ALA A 245 41.27 -10.32 2.01
C ALA A 245 40.88 -11.77 1.69
N ALA A 246 40.53 -12.07 0.43
CA ALA A 246 40.20 -13.40 -0.04
C ALA A 246 41.38 -14.38 0.00
N ALA A 247 42.62 -13.88 -0.13
CA ALA A 247 43.82 -14.68 0.07
C ALA A 247 43.98 -15.17 1.53
N ILE A 248 43.36 -14.47 2.49
CA ILE A 248 43.35 -14.84 3.92
C ILE A 248 42.12 -15.70 4.25
N GLU A 249 40.93 -15.25 3.84
CA GLU A 249 39.65 -15.94 4.04
C GLU A 249 38.95 -16.12 2.68
N PRO A 250 39.07 -17.29 2.04
CA PRO A 250 38.53 -17.54 0.71
C PRO A 250 37.00 -17.32 0.60
N LEU A 251 36.25 -17.45 1.69
CA LEU A 251 34.81 -17.19 1.72
C LEU A 251 34.45 -15.73 1.40
N ILE A 252 35.39 -14.78 1.49
CA ILE A 252 35.17 -13.38 1.12
C ILE A 252 34.96 -13.21 -0.40
N ALA A 253 35.60 -14.05 -1.22
CA ALA A 253 35.46 -14.01 -2.68
C ALA A 253 34.24 -14.80 -3.18
N GLU A 254 33.61 -15.61 -2.33
CA GLU A 254 32.39 -16.31 -2.72
C GLU A 254 31.26 -15.31 -2.93
N THR A 255 30.45 -15.54 -3.98
CA THR A 255 29.25 -14.75 -4.21
C THR A 255 28.34 -14.91 -3.00
N PRO A 256 28.01 -13.84 -2.26
CA PRO A 256 27.18 -13.97 -1.08
C PRO A 256 25.85 -14.61 -1.49
N ARG A 257 25.41 -15.62 -0.72
CA ARG A 257 24.03 -16.10 -0.84
C ARG A 257 23.12 -14.89 -0.65
N GLU A 258 22.28 -14.58 -1.63
CA GLU A 258 21.31 -13.47 -1.55
C GLU A 258 20.56 -13.57 -0.22
N ARG A 259 20.97 -12.75 0.74
CA ARG A 259 20.20 -12.47 1.93
C ARG A 259 19.51 -11.15 1.64
N TRP A 260 18.20 -11.23 1.49
CA TRP A 260 17.34 -10.07 1.53
C TRP A 260 17.43 -9.49 2.94
N VAL A 261 18.41 -8.61 3.14
CA VAL A 261 18.44 -7.76 4.33
C VAL A 261 17.46 -6.63 4.02
N SER A 262 16.21 -6.77 4.43
CA SER A 262 15.28 -5.63 4.40
C SER A 262 15.82 -4.59 5.38
N TRP A 263 16.46 -3.55 4.88
CA TRP A 263 16.70 -2.36 5.68
C TRP A 263 15.34 -1.70 5.91
N PRO A 264 14.83 -1.60 7.14
CA PRO A 264 13.77 -0.63 7.39
C PRO A 264 14.43 0.74 7.21
N PRO A 265 13.80 1.67 6.47
CA PRO A 265 12.77 2.43 7.16
C PRO A 265 11.65 3.01 6.25
N HIS A 266 10.49 3.27 6.85
CA HIS A 266 9.36 4.09 6.34
C HIS A 266 8.51 3.57 5.17
N THR A 267 9.04 2.78 4.22
CA THR A 267 8.27 2.30 3.04
C THR A 267 8.04 0.80 2.98
N HIS A 268 8.53 0.03 3.96
CA HIS A 268 8.24 -1.40 4.02
C HIS A 268 6.74 -1.63 4.22
N LEU A 269 6.16 -2.63 3.54
CA LEU A 269 4.72 -2.94 3.60
C LEU A 269 4.19 -3.19 5.03
N MET A 270 5.09 -3.52 5.97
CA MET A 270 4.76 -3.69 7.39
C MET A 270 4.61 -2.36 8.15
N VAL A 271 5.12 -1.24 7.62
CA VAL A 271 5.03 0.10 8.22
C VAL A 271 3.77 0.83 7.77
N MET A 272 3.20 0.47 6.61
CA MET A 272 1.99 1.11 6.07
C MET A 272 0.78 1.05 7.02
N PRO A 273 0.49 -0.08 7.71
CA PRO A 273 -0.56 -0.11 8.73
C PRO A 273 -0.30 0.86 9.89
N THR A 274 0.95 0.95 10.35
CA THR A 274 1.36 1.86 11.44
C THR A 274 1.27 3.32 11.02
N ALA A 275 1.72 3.67 9.81
CA ALA A 275 1.64 5.04 9.30
C ALA A 275 0.18 5.50 9.13
N ARG A 276 -0.68 4.65 8.57
CA ARG A 276 -2.12 4.96 8.45
C ARG A 276 -2.83 5.02 9.81
N ALA A 277 -2.50 4.11 10.73
CA ALA A 277 -3.01 4.19 12.10
C ALA A 277 -2.55 5.48 12.81
N GLU A 278 -1.32 5.93 12.55
CA GLU A 278 -0.83 7.21 13.05
C GLU A 278 -1.60 8.41 12.46
N GLU A 279 -1.87 8.43 11.16
CA GLU A 279 -2.71 9.45 10.52
C GLU A 279 -4.11 9.52 11.17
N VAL A 280 -4.76 8.36 11.36
CA VAL A 280 -6.06 8.27 12.04
C VAL A 280 -5.97 8.80 13.47
N ARG A 281 -4.95 8.43 14.24
CA ARG A 281 -4.74 8.94 15.61
C ARG A 281 -4.49 10.44 15.66
N ARG A 282 -3.72 10.99 14.71
CA ARG A 282 -3.48 12.43 14.64
C ARG A 282 -4.77 13.18 14.27
N GLY A 283 -5.57 12.63 13.37
CA GLY A 283 -6.88 13.18 13.00
C GLY A 283 -7.91 13.15 14.14
N LEU A 284 -7.82 12.14 15.01
CA LEU A 284 -8.64 12.05 16.23
C LEU A 284 -8.40 13.18 17.24
N GLY A 285 -7.17 13.70 17.32
CA GLY A 285 -6.78 14.68 18.34
C GLY A 285 -6.85 14.16 19.78
N LEU A 286 -7.05 12.84 19.97
CA LEU A 286 -7.15 12.20 21.28
C LEU A 286 -5.83 11.57 21.69
N ALA A 287 -5.24 12.05 22.79
CA ALA A 287 -4.08 11.41 23.41
C ALA A 287 -4.45 10.14 24.20
N ARG A 288 -5.70 10.07 24.68
CA ARG A 288 -6.23 8.95 25.46
C ARG A 288 -7.73 8.80 25.27
N ALA A 289 -8.21 7.57 25.18
CA ALA A 289 -9.61 7.21 25.37
C ALA A 289 -9.74 6.39 26.67
N ASP A 290 -10.89 6.42 27.34
CA ASP A 290 -11.14 5.54 28.48
C ASP A 290 -11.73 4.22 28.02
N THR A 291 -12.73 4.28 27.14
CA THR A 291 -13.41 3.12 26.58
C THR A 291 -13.29 3.15 25.08
N VAL A 292 -12.79 2.06 24.49
CA VAL A 292 -12.80 1.85 23.04
C VAL A 292 -13.82 0.78 22.71
N VAL A 293 -14.79 1.08 21.85
CA VAL A 293 -15.84 0.16 21.41
C VAL A 293 -15.60 -0.19 19.95
N VAL A 294 -15.36 -1.46 19.64
CA VAL A 294 -15.09 -1.94 18.27
C VAL A 294 -16.33 -2.63 17.71
N VAL A 295 -16.85 -2.11 16.60
CA VAL A 295 -18.08 -2.58 15.95
C VAL A 295 -17.90 -2.69 14.43
N PRO A 296 -18.70 -3.50 13.72
CA PRO A 296 -18.67 -3.55 12.26
C PRO A 296 -19.07 -2.21 11.64
N GLY A 297 -20.00 -1.49 12.27
CA GLY A 297 -20.60 -0.24 11.79
C GLY A 297 -22.11 -0.38 11.64
N GLY A 298 -22.76 0.61 11.03
CA GLY A 298 -24.21 0.63 10.83
C GLY A 298 -24.99 1.19 12.03
N ARG A 299 -26.19 1.72 11.77
CA ARG A 299 -27.01 2.41 12.80
C ARG A 299 -27.48 1.48 13.93
N ALA A 300 -27.87 0.26 13.60
CA ALA A 300 -28.50 -0.65 14.56
C ALA A 300 -27.47 -1.27 15.50
N VAL A 301 -27.62 -0.99 16.79
CA VAL A 301 -26.77 -1.50 17.86
C VAL A 301 -27.56 -2.55 18.66
N GLY A 302 -26.89 -3.64 19.07
CA GLY A 302 -27.51 -4.67 19.91
C GLY A 302 -27.86 -4.13 21.29
N ALA A 303 -28.96 -4.62 21.87
CA ALA A 303 -29.48 -4.14 23.16
C ALA A 303 -28.48 -4.28 24.31
N GLY A 304 -27.65 -5.33 24.28
CA GLY A 304 -26.60 -5.56 25.27
C GLY A 304 -25.46 -4.54 25.15
N LEU A 305 -25.12 -4.11 23.93
CA LEU A 305 -24.06 -3.13 23.73
C LEU A 305 -24.53 -1.74 24.18
N ASP A 306 -25.75 -1.36 23.82
CA ASP A 306 -26.38 -0.12 24.27
C ASP A 306 -26.47 -0.06 25.80
N ALA A 307 -27.01 -1.12 26.43
CA ALA A 307 -27.10 -1.21 27.88
C ALA A 307 -25.72 -1.13 28.57
N ALA A 308 -24.71 -1.82 28.04
CA ALA A 308 -23.37 -1.79 28.60
C ALA A 308 -22.72 -0.40 28.52
N VAL A 309 -22.78 0.26 27.35
CA VAL A 309 -22.22 1.61 27.15
C VAL A 309 -22.96 2.64 28.01
N SER A 310 -24.29 2.58 28.07
CA SER A 310 -25.12 3.46 28.90
C SER A 310 -24.82 3.30 30.40
N THR A 311 -24.63 2.07 30.86
CA THR A 311 -24.24 1.78 32.26
C THR A 311 -22.86 2.35 32.56
N LEU A 312 -21.88 2.16 31.67
CA LEU A 312 -20.53 2.72 31.83
C LEU A 312 -20.53 4.24 31.84
N ARG A 313 -21.34 4.88 30.98
CA ARG A 313 -21.51 6.34 30.94
C ARG A 313 -22.11 6.87 32.24
N THR A 314 -23.05 6.15 32.83
CA THR A 314 -23.66 6.51 34.12
C THR A 314 -22.65 6.42 35.26
N LEU A 315 -21.78 5.42 35.25
CA LEU A 315 -20.74 5.22 36.28
C LEU A 315 -19.56 6.20 36.11
N GLU A 316 -19.24 6.58 34.87
CA GLU A 316 -18.11 7.44 34.52
C GLU A 316 -18.50 8.52 33.50
N PRO A 317 -19.26 9.56 33.89
CA PRO A 317 -19.79 10.55 32.93
C PRO A 317 -18.70 11.35 32.21
N ALA A 318 -17.54 11.52 32.84
CA ALA A 318 -16.38 12.22 32.27
C ALA A 318 -15.48 11.32 31.40
N ALA A 319 -15.77 10.01 31.29
CA ALA A 319 -14.94 9.09 30.52
C ALA A 319 -15.07 9.32 29.00
N THR A 320 -13.95 9.27 28.30
CA THR A 320 -13.95 9.41 26.84
C THR A 320 -14.28 8.07 26.19
N VAL A 321 -15.36 8.03 25.40
CA VAL A 321 -15.76 6.83 24.63
C VAL A 321 -15.41 7.04 23.17
N LEU A 322 -14.57 6.16 22.64
CA LEU A 322 -14.19 6.09 21.24
C LEU A 322 -14.86 4.87 20.60
N VAL A 323 -15.73 5.10 19.62
CA VAL A 323 -16.36 4.05 18.81
C VAL A 323 -15.58 3.90 17.52
N VAL A 324 -15.22 2.67 17.21
CA VAL A 324 -14.39 2.30 16.08
C VAL A 324 -15.20 1.40 15.16
N THR A 325 -15.53 1.90 13.96
CA THR A 325 -16.22 1.10 12.94
C THR A 325 -15.20 0.43 12.03
N THR A 326 -15.41 -0.85 11.75
CA THR A 326 -14.42 -1.69 11.05
C THR A 326 -14.76 -1.91 9.58
N ASP A 327 -16.04 -2.02 9.22
CA ASP A 327 -16.49 -2.40 7.88
C ASP A 327 -17.42 -1.36 7.22
N ASP A 328 -18.26 -0.67 8.01
CA ASP A 328 -19.22 0.34 7.53
C ASP A 328 -18.96 1.71 8.19
N PRO A 329 -18.80 2.81 7.41
CA PRO A 329 -18.60 4.16 7.95
C PRO A 329 -19.83 4.75 8.66
N VAL A 330 -21.01 4.14 8.53
CA VAL A 330 -22.24 4.64 9.15
C VAL A 330 -22.12 4.64 10.67
N ARG A 331 -22.34 5.83 11.26
CA ARG A 331 -22.32 6.05 12.71
C ARG A 331 -23.32 5.14 13.45
N PRO A 332 -22.86 4.34 14.44
CA PRO A 332 -23.74 3.57 15.31
C PRO A 332 -24.54 4.46 16.26
N ASP A 333 -25.79 4.08 16.52
CA ASP A 333 -26.70 4.76 17.47
C ASP A 333 -26.43 4.27 18.90
N LEU A 334 -25.33 4.76 19.49
CA LEU A 334 -24.83 4.36 20.82
C LEU A 334 -24.86 5.53 21.80
N ASP A 335 -24.21 6.62 21.41
CA ASP A 335 -24.04 7.81 22.24
C ASP A 335 -23.68 8.99 21.34
N ASP A 336 -24.45 10.07 21.45
CA ASP A 336 -24.21 11.31 20.71
C ASP A 336 -22.88 11.98 21.08
N SER A 337 -22.39 11.75 22.30
CA SER A 337 -21.13 12.29 22.81
C SER A 337 -19.90 11.41 22.52
N ALA A 338 -20.10 10.20 21.98
CA ALA A 338 -18.98 9.34 21.61
C ALA A 338 -18.25 9.87 20.36
N VAL A 339 -16.93 9.82 20.40
CA VAL A 339 -16.10 10.10 19.22
C VAL A 339 -16.13 8.85 18.34
N VAL A 340 -16.44 9.01 17.05
CA VAL A 340 -16.55 7.87 16.12
C VAL A 340 -15.47 7.96 15.05
N VAL A 341 -14.78 6.85 14.81
CA VAL A 341 -13.75 6.72 13.78
C VAL A 341 -14.07 5.56 12.87
N ASP A 342 -14.03 5.84 11.58
CA ASP A 342 -14.13 4.84 10.54
C ASP A 342 -12.76 4.34 10.09
N LEU A 343 -12.62 3.02 10.11
CA LEU A 343 -11.42 2.31 9.66
C LEU A 343 -11.61 1.59 8.33
N SER A 344 -12.83 1.55 7.79
CA SER A 344 -13.12 0.93 6.50
C SER A 344 -12.45 1.72 5.36
N VAL A 345 -12.53 3.06 5.39
CA VAL A 345 -11.96 3.92 4.35
C VAL A 345 -10.41 3.95 4.37
N PRO A 346 -9.72 4.23 5.51
CA PRO A 346 -8.26 4.34 5.54
C PRO A 346 -7.51 3.05 5.18
N TRP A 347 -8.17 1.89 5.27
CA TRP A 347 -7.57 0.59 5.00
C TRP A 347 -8.11 -0.09 3.74
N THR A 348 -8.72 0.69 2.85
CA THR A 348 -9.13 0.20 1.53
C THR A 348 -7.94 -0.45 0.80
N GLY A 349 -8.09 -1.70 0.36
CA GLY A 349 -7.03 -2.46 -0.32
C GLY A 349 -6.00 -3.14 0.59
N PHE A 350 -6.13 -3.05 1.92
CA PHE A 350 -5.29 -3.81 2.84
C PHE A 350 -5.77 -5.26 2.98
N THR A 351 -4.82 -6.17 3.20
CA THR A 351 -5.15 -7.53 3.63
C THR A 351 -5.74 -7.51 5.04
N GLU A 352 -6.52 -8.53 5.39
CA GLU A 352 -7.10 -8.69 6.73
C GLU A 352 -6.07 -8.59 7.85
N HIS A 353 -4.94 -9.31 7.72
CA HIS A 353 -3.83 -9.22 8.68
C HIS A 353 -3.31 -7.79 8.86
N ARG A 354 -3.30 -6.96 7.81
CA ARG A 354 -2.86 -5.56 7.90
C ARG A 354 -3.91 -4.67 8.58
N ARG A 355 -5.20 -4.88 8.31
CA ARG A 355 -6.30 -4.21 9.03
C ARG A 355 -6.20 -4.51 10.53
N LEU A 356 -5.89 -5.77 10.89
CA LEU A 356 -5.72 -6.21 12.27
C LEU A 356 -4.54 -5.50 12.97
N LEU A 357 -3.38 -5.40 12.30
CA LEU A 357 -2.23 -4.67 12.82
C LEU A 357 -2.52 -3.16 12.98
N GLY A 358 -3.26 -2.57 12.04
CA GLY A 358 -3.71 -1.18 12.14
C GLY A 358 -4.63 -0.95 13.34
N LEU A 359 -5.58 -1.87 13.58
CA LEU A 359 -6.50 -1.81 14.72
C LEU A 359 -5.73 -1.96 16.05
N LEU A 360 -4.79 -2.89 16.11
CA LEU A 360 -3.91 -3.07 17.27
C LEU A 360 -3.13 -1.78 17.59
N ASP A 361 -2.55 -1.14 16.57
CA ASP A 361 -1.79 0.10 16.75
C ASP A 361 -2.71 1.26 17.20
N LEU A 362 -3.90 1.40 16.62
CA LEU A 362 -4.89 2.39 17.06
C LEU A 362 -5.25 2.20 18.54
N VAL A 363 -5.66 0.98 18.92
CA VAL A 363 -6.07 0.63 20.29
C VAL A 363 -4.94 0.90 21.27
N ARG A 364 -3.71 0.47 21.00
CA ARG A 364 -2.58 0.73 21.91
C ARG A 364 -2.18 2.21 21.94
N GLY A 365 -2.32 2.92 20.82
CA GLY A 365 -1.99 4.33 20.70
C GLY A 365 -2.87 5.25 21.54
N VAL A 366 -4.17 4.94 21.65
CA VAL A 366 -5.12 5.72 22.48
C VAL A 366 -5.17 5.27 23.94
N ARG A 367 -4.36 4.28 24.34
CA ARG A 367 -4.18 3.79 25.72
C ARG A 367 -5.50 3.65 26.51
N PRO A 368 -6.48 2.88 26.02
CA PRO A 368 -7.76 2.69 26.67
C PRO A 368 -7.63 2.07 28.05
N ARG A 369 -8.56 2.40 28.96
CA ARG A 369 -8.74 1.62 30.20
C ARG A 369 -9.36 0.28 29.86
N ARG A 370 -10.32 0.28 28.93
CA ARG A 370 -11.05 -0.91 28.50
C ARG A 370 -11.33 -0.92 26.99
N VAL A 371 -11.38 -2.11 26.43
CA VAL A 371 -11.80 -2.38 25.04
C VAL A 371 -13.02 -3.28 25.07
N VAL A 372 -14.08 -2.87 24.37
CA VAL A 372 -15.34 -3.60 24.24
C VAL A 372 -15.51 -3.97 22.76
N VAL A 373 -15.54 -5.26 22.44
CA VAL A 373 -15.76 -5.74 21.07
C VAL A 373 -17.19 -6.23 20.92
N ALA A 374 -17.89 -5.80 19.87
CA ALA A 374 -19.24 -6.25 19.59
C ALA A 374 -19.46 -6.47 18.09
N ARG A 375 -19.76 -7.72 17.71
CA ARG A 375 -20.11 -8.14 16.33
C ARG A 375 -19.08 -7.79 15.23
N SER A 376 -17.85 -7.43 15.60
CA SER A 376 -16.77 -7.09 14.66
C SER A 376 -15.84 -8.29 14.53
N GLU A 377 -15.78 -8.91 13.35
CA GLU A 377 -14.87 -10.02 13.07
C GLU A 377 -13.40 -9.60 13.29
N LEU A 378 -13.03 -8.42 12.81
CA LEU A 378 -11.70 -7.85 13.03
C LEU A 378 -11.41 -7.61 14.53
N GLY A 379 -12.42 -7.19 15.29
CA GLY A 379 -12.33 -7.06 16.74
C GLY A 379 -12.14 -8.40 17.44
N TRP A 380 -12.82 -9.46 17.01
CA TRP A 380 -12.61 -10.81 17.55
C TRP A 380 -11.22 -11.33 17.23
N GLN A 381 -10.72 -11.09 16.01
CA GLN A 381 -9.35 -11.42 15.64
C GLN A 381 -8.30 -10.70 16.50
N LEU A 382 -8.59 -9.46 16.92
CA LEU A 382 -7.74 -8.72 17.86
C LEU A 382 -7.67 -9.45 19.21
N LEU A 383 -8.81 -9.87 19.76
CA LEU A 383 -8.88 -10.59 21.03
C LEU A 383 -8.26 -11.99 20.94
N SER A 384 -8.47 -12.70 19.83
CA SER A 384 -7.96 -14.05 19.61
C SER A 384 -6.45 -14.08 19.33
N SER A 385 -5.92 -13.06 18.63
CA SER A 385 -4.50 -12.99 18.27
C SER A 385 -3.64 -12.27 19.31
N TYR A 386 -4.16 -11.21 19.93
CA TYR A 386 -3.38 -10.31 20.80
C TYR A 386 -3.95 -10.14 22.21
N GLY A 387 -5.08 -10.79 22.55
CA GLY A 387 -5.76 -10.61 23.84
C GLY A 387 -4.88 -10.94 25.06
N THR A 388 -3.96 -11.91 24.96
CA THR A 388 -3.02 -12.25 26.05
C THR A 388 -2.07 -11.09 26.36
N THR A 389 -1.66 -10.33 25.36
CA THR A 389 -0.79 -9.17 25.55
C THR A 389 -1.60 -7.97 26.01
N LEU A 390 -2.75 -7.73 25.38
CA LEU A 390 -3.60 -6.58 25.67
C LEU A 390 -4.16 -6.61 27.10
N ARG A 391 -4.51 -7.78 27.64
CA ARG A 391 -5.02 -7.91 29.01
C ARG A 391 -4.03 -7.47 30.10
N HIS A 392 -2.74 -7.29 29.79
CA HIS A 392 -1.76 -6.71 30.71
C HIS A 392 -1.77 -5.18 30.73
N GLU A 393 -2.33 -4.54 29.71
CA GLU A 393 -2.35 -3.08 29.55
C GLU A 393 -3.74 -2.47 29.78
N MET A 394 -4.80 -3.23 29.50
CA MET A 394 -6.20 -2.78 29.54
C MET A 394 -7.15 -3.91 29.93
N SER A 395 -8.38 -3.55 30.30
CA SER A 395 -9.50 -4.47 30.50
C SER A 395 -10.10 -4.87 29.14
N LEU A 396 -10.40 -6.15 28.95
CA LEU A 396 -10.95 -6.68 27.71
C LEU A 396 -12.38 -7.17 27.92
N ALA A 397 -13.27 -6.78 27.03
CA ALA A 397 -14.67 -7.17 27.11
C ALA A 397 -15.27 -7.46 25.74
N ALA A 398 -16.32 -8.26 25.73
CA ALA A 398 -17.09 -8.54 24.53
C ALA A 398 -18.58 -8.42 24.80
N VAL A 399 -19.34 -8.03 23.77
CA VAL A 399 -20.80 -8.06 23.77
C VAL A 399 -21.27 -9.03 22.68
N LEU A 400 -22.08 -10.00 23.08
CA LEU A 400 -22.58 -11.06 22.23
C LEU A 400 -24.06 -10.87 21.94
N ALA A 401 -24.42 -10.89 20.66
CA ALA A 401 -25.81 -10.90 20.22
C ALA A 401 -26.29 -12.35 20.02
N GLY A 402 -27.54 -12.62 20.40
CA GLY A 402 -28.16 -13.94 20.17
C GLY A 402 -28.86 -13.97 18.80
N GLY A 403 -28.31 -14.69 17.81
CA GLY A 403 -28.96 -14.84 16.50
C GLY A 403 -28.21 -15.75 15.52
N ALA A 404 -28.93 -16.31 14.54
CA ALA A 404 -28.40 -17.25 13.54
C ALA A 404 -27.34 -16.65 12.57
N ALA A 405 -27.23 -15.32 12.52
CA ALA A 405 -26.25 -14.60 11.70
C ALA A 405 -24.88 -14.45 12.37
N ASP A 406 -24.72 -14.91 13.62
CA ASP A 406 -23.55 -14.64 14.46
C ASP A 406 -22.72 -15.91 14.75
N THR A 407 -22.69 -16.87 13.82
CA THR A 407 -21.94 -18.14 13.97
C THR A 407 -20.44 -17.93 14.23
N ALA A 408 -19.86 -16.80 13.79
CA ALA A 408 -18.47 -16.44 14.09
C ALA A 408 -18.23 -16.20 15.60
N SER A 409 -19.22 -15.62 16.30
CA SER A 409 -19.11 -15.31 17.74
C SER A 409 -18.96 -16.55 18.63
N PHE A 410 -19.33 -17.74 18.13
CA PHE A 410 -19.29 -18.99 18.88
C PHE A 410 -17.87 -19.56 19.03
N GLU A 411 -17.16 -19.78 17.92
CA GLU A 411 -15.77 -20.27 17.94
C GLU A 411 -14.84 -19.25 18.59
N ASP A 412 -15.11 -17.96 18.34
CA ASP A 412 -14.34 -16.86 18.91
C ASP A 412 -14.53 -16.74 20.43
N PHE A 413 -15.75 -16.90 20.95
CA PHE A 413 -16.01 -16.86 22.40
C PHE A 413 -15.23 -17.93 23.15
N GLN A 414 -15.29 -19.18 22.70
CA GLN A 414 -14.56 -20.27 23.37
C GLN A 414 -13.04 -20.05 23.31
N GLY A 415 -12.52 -19.54 22.20
CA GLY A 415 -11.09 -19.31 22.01
C GLY A 415 -10.51 -18.14 22.82
N CYS A 416 -11.34 -17.21 23.28
CA CYS A 416 -10.87 -15.98 23.93
C CYS A 416 -11.48 -15.68 25.31
N PHE A 417 -12.49 -16.43 25.79
CA PHE A 417 -13.17 -16.16 27.07
C PHE A 417 -12.21 -16.00 28.27
N ASP A 418 -11.14 -16.80 28.33
CA ASP A 418 -10.14 -16.76 29.40
C ASP A 418 -9.32 -15.45 29.44
N ARG A 419 -9.38 -14.66 28.36
CA ARG A 419 -8.65 -13.40 28.20
C ARG A 419 -9.53 -12.17 28.45
N LEU A 420 -10.85 -12.35 28.40
CA LEU A 420 -11.81 -11.30 28.71
C LEU A 420 -11.87 -11.10 30.23
N ASP A 421 -12.32 -9.94 30.66
CA ASP A 421 -12.62 -9.62 32.06
C ASP A 421 -14.12 -9.73 32.30
N TRP A 422 -14.94 -9.31 31.33
CA TRP A 422 -16.39 -9.49 31.36
C TRP A 422 -16.98 -9.65 29.95
N VAL A 423 -18.17 -10.23 29.87
CA VAL A 423 -18.92 -10.44 28.64
C VAL A 423 -20.36 -10.03 28.89
N ALA A 424 -20.95 -9.25 28.00
CA ALA A 424 -22.37 -8.91 28.05
C ALA A 424 -23.14 -9.62 26.94
N THR A 425 -24.41 -9.92 27.17
CA THR A 425 -25.31 -10.49 26.16
C THR A 425 -26.51 -9.59 25.88
N ASP A 426 -27.07 -9.69 24.66
CA ASP A 426 -28.29 -8.96 24.30
C ASP A 426 -29.54 -9.43 25.08
N THR A 427 -29.51 -10.63 25.66
CA THR A 427 -30.63 -11.17 26.45
C THR A 427 -30.13 -12.02 27.62
N ASP A 428 -30.90 -12.05 28.71
CA ASP A 428 -30.63 -12.93 29.86
C ASP A 428 -30.72 -14.41 29.48
N ALA A 429 -31.64 -14.76 28.57
CA ALA A 429 -31.76 -16.13 28.06
C ALA A 429 -30.47 -16.59 27.35
N TYR A 430 -29.80 -15.70 26.63
CA TYR A 430 -28.54 -16.04 25.96
C TYR A 430 -27.37 -16.14 26.94
N ARG A 431 -27.35 -15.31 28.01
CA ARG A 431 -26.40 -15.47 29.13
C ARG A 431 -26.52 -16.87 29.73
N ASP A 432 -27.75 -17.30 30.02
CA ASP A 432 -28.02 -18.59 30.65
C ASP A 432 -27.68 -19.77 29.71
N ASP A 433 -27.94 -19.64 28.39
CA ASP A 433 -27.52 -20.62 27.39
C ASP A 433 -25.99 -20.75 27.34
N LEU A 434 -25.24 -19.65 27.30
CA LEU A 434 -23.76 -19.69 27.28
C LEU A 434 -23.20 -20.37 28.54
N ILE A 435 -23.74 -20.03 29.72
CA ILE A 435 -23.33 -20.64 30.99
C ILE A 435 -23.57 -22.16 30.97
N ALA A 436 -24.76 -22.59 30.55
CA ALA A 436 -25.14 -24.00 30.52
C ALA A 436 -24.35 -24.77 29.46
N ARG A 437 -24.20 -24.20 28.27
CA ARG A 437 -23.56 -24.83 27.11
C ARG A 437 -22.07 -25.08 27.34
N TYR A 438 -21.36 -24.11 27.92
CA TYR A 438 -19.93 -24.20 28.17
C TYR A 438 -19.57 -24.68 29.58
N LEU A 439 -20.58 -25.03 30.39
CA LEU A 439 -20.41 -25.52 31.76
C LEU A 439 -19.48 -24.61 32.59
N LEU A 440 -19.70 -23.30 32.49
CA LEU A 440 -18.81 -22.31 33.09
C LEU A 440 -18.76 -22.48 34.62
N PRO A 441 -17.57 -22.45 35.26
CA PRO A 441 -17.46 -22.46 36.71
C PRO A 441 -18.02 -21.16 37.30
N ALA A 442 -18.33 -21.14 38.60
CA ALA A 442 -18.94 -19.97 39.26
C ALA A 442 -18.18 -18.65 39.02
N ALA A 443 -16.84 -18.70 38.97
CA ALA A 443 -16.01 -17.54 38.64
C ALA A 443 -16.17 -17.05 37.19
N GLY A 444 -16.44 -17.96 36.23
CA GLY A 444 -16.75 -17.62 34.85
C GLY A 444 -18.17 -17.10 34.69
N GLN A 445 -19.14 -17.66 35.42
CA GLN A 445 -20.53 -17.21 35.41
C GLN A 445 -20.67 -15.75 35.87
N ALA A 446 -19.93 -15.36 36.92
CA ALA A 446 -19.92 -13.98 37.42
C ALA A 446 -19.42 -12.94 36.38
N ARG A 447 -18.72 -13.39 35.34
CA ARG A 447 -18.19 -12.54 34.26
C ARG A 447 -19.13 -12.42 33.06
N VAL A 448 -20.18 -13.24 32.98
CA VAL A 448 -21.14 -13.25 31.86
C VAL A 448 -22.42 -12.58 32.33
N LEU A 449 -22.68 -11.38 31.80
CA LEU A 449 -23.71 -10.44 32.25
C LEU A 449 -24.85 -10.38 31.24
N GLY A 450 -26.08 -10.52 31.73
CA GLY A 450 -27.29 -10.28 30.98
C GLY A 450 -27.78 -8.84 31.14
N LEU A 451 -28.87 -8.49 30.46
CA LEU A 451 -29.48 -7.16 30.57
C LEU A 451 -29.91 -6.85 32.02
N SER A 452 -30.44 -7.84 32.72
CA SER A 452 -30.82 -7.71 34.13
C SER A 452 -29.63 -7.38 35.03
N ASP A 453 -28.48 -7.99 34.80
CA ASP A 453 -27.25 -7.76 35.57
C ASP A 453 -26.66 -6.38 35.31
N LEU A 454 -26.70 -5.94 34.05
CA LEU A 454 -26.27 -4.60 33.64
C LEU A 454 -27.14 -3.52 34.32
N ALA A 455 -28.46 -3.70 34.29
CA ALA A 455 -29.41 -2.80 34.94
C ALA A 455 -29.24 -2.78 36.48
N ALA A 456 -28.83 -3.90 37.08
CA ALA A 456 -28.52 -3.99 38.51
C ALA A 456 -27.17 -3.34 38.90
N GLY A 457 -26.40 -2.83 37.93
CA GLY A 457 -25.13 -2.15 38.18
C GLY A 457 -23.95 -3.09 38.41
N SER A 458 -24.01 -4.32 37.90
CA SER A 458 -22.95 -5.34 38.11
C SER A 458 -21.57 -4.89 37.58
N LEU A 459 -21.55 -4.02 36.57
CA LEU A 459 -20.32 -3.42 36.05
C LEU A 459 -19.59 -2.50 37.04
N LYS A 460 -20.24 -2.05 38.13
CA LYS A 460 -19.60 -1.18 39.12
C LYS A 460 -18.33 -1.80 39.72
N THR A 461 -18.41 -3.08 40.10
CA THR A 461 -17.26 -3.81 40.68
C THR A 461 -16.09 -3.92 39.69
N VAL A 462 -16.41 -4.14 38.42
CA VAL A 462 -15.41 -4.17 37.33
C VAL A 462 -14.79 -2.79 37.14
N VAL A 463 -15.60 -1.73 37.10
CA VAL A 463 -15.11 -0.35 36.94
C VAL A 463 -14.19 0.05 38.09
N ASP A 464 -14.53 -0.31 39.33
CA ASP A 464 -13.71 -0.04 40.51
C ASP A 464 -12.36 -0.78 40.42
N TRP A 465 -12.37 -2.07 40.07
CA TRP A 465 -11.14 -2.84 39.83
C TRP A 465 -10.28 -2.25 38.70
N GLU A 466 -10.89 -1.80 37.61
CA GLU A 466 -10.18 -1.16 36.50
C GLU A 466 -9.56 0.19 36.87
N ARG A 467 -10.08 0.89 37.88
CA ARG A 467 -9.46 2.12 38.43
C ARG A 467 -8.21 1.77 39.21
N ASP A 468 -8.33 0.81 40.11
CA ASP A 468 -7.24 0.39 41.00
C ASP A 468 -6.06 -0.21 40.24
N ARG A 469 -6.32 -0.85 39.10
CA ARG A 469 -5.27 -1.44 38.25
C ARG A 469 -4.36 -0.42 37.56
N ARG A 470 -4.74 0.86 37.52
CA ARG A 470 -3.99 1.96 36.87
C ARG A 470 -3.34 2.93 37.85
N ALA A 471 -3.66 2.84 39.14
CA ALA A 471 -2.95 3.53 40.22
C ALA A 471 -1.64 2.81 40.52
#